data_AF-A0A4Q1S506-F1
#
_entry.id   AF-A0A4Q1S506-F1
#
_cell.length_a   1.000
_cell.length_b   1.000
_cell.length_c   1.000
_cell.angle_alpha   90.00
_cell.angle_beta   90.00
_cell.angle_gamma   90.00
#
_symmetry.space_group_name_H-M   'P 1'
#
loop_
_entity.id
_entity.type
_entity.pdbx_description
1 polymer ?
#
loop_
_entity_poly.entity_id
_entity_poly.type
_entity_poly.pdbx_seq_one_letter_code
_entity_poly.pdbx_strand_id
1 'polypeptide(L)'
;MIDTLLYEWKKRNEEITGLIREGVSTNDFYQLAICQLEFLRRVIPDNVNYVSRLAELLHLDGNIRRAGEQYRLVLQMDPLTPLTEKETQMIRKFCPILLLTEKECFPLKDVVAVHHPTKPMIGYHLFWEDDYDFPDDYEPCDHEEIWIEYNPENETITNVMCWFHSRVLSSKDAVKEAWDNNQRAIIRVEWGKHGSLLCGWESMKEPLTGVMLVDWLKETYEHVKKGGRVPSHPLKKYWPKGFEGTFEEYIHFSVRLDPLNWLDKKPLMYKTRWVNAVIFTQCLPYNFHPKMEWPDRFHKFKL
;
A
#
# COMPACT_ATOMS: atom_id res chain seq x y z
N MET A 1 26.49 -34.90 -12.55
CA MET A 1 25.38 -35.25 -11.63
C MET A 1 24.72 -33.99 -11.10
N ILE A 2 25.46 -33.05 -10.50
CA ILE A 2 24.88 -31.79 -10.02
C ILE A 2 24.24 -30.95 -11.15
N ASP A 3 24.86 -30.88 -12.33
CA ASP A 3 24.31 -30.13 -13.47
C ASP A 3 22.98 -30.72 -13.98
N THR A 4 22.86 -32.05 -13.96
CA THR A 4 21.61 -32.75 -14.30
C THR A 4 20.52 -32.41 -13.30
N LEU A 5 20.83 -32.44 -12.00
CA LEU A 5 19.87 -32.08 -10.94
C LEU A 5 19.50 -30.59 -10.99
N LEU A 6 20.44 -29.70 -11.33
CA LEU A 6 20.18 -28.27 -11.51
C LEU A 6 19.30 -27.99 -12.74
N TYR A 7 19.51 -28.72 -13.82
CA TYR A 7 18.66 -28.65 -15.01
C TYR A 7 17.22 -29.08 -14.69
N GLU A 8 17.06 -30.23 -14.00
CA GLU A 8 15.74 -30.69 -13.56
C GLU A 8 15.08 -29.70 -12.60
N TRP A 9 15.83 -29.17 -11.63
CA TRP A 9 15.36 -28.14 -10.71
C TRP A 9 14.86 -26.90 -11.44
N LYS A 10 15.63 -26.39 -12.40
CA LYS A 10 15.24 -25.22 -13.21
C LYS A 10 13.92 -25.50 -13.96
N LYS A 11 13.82 -26.65 -14.64
CA LYS A 11 12.62 -27.04 -15.37
C LYS A 11 11.39 -27.11 -14.46
N ARG A 12 11.51 -27.71 -13.27
CA ARG A 12 10.38 -27.78 -12.32
C ARG A 12 9.98 -26.41 -11.78
N ASN A 13 10.92 -25.49 -11.57
CA ASN A 13 10.57 -24.12 -11.16
C ASN A 13 9.85 -23.35 -12.27
N GLU A 14 10.19 -23.58 -13.54
CA GLU A 14 9.44 -23.01 -14.68
C GLU A 14 7.99 -23.55 -14.72
N GLU A 15 7.81 -24.86 -14.51
CA GLU A 15 6.48 -25.48 -14.39
C GLU A 15 5.67 -24.91 -13.22
N ILE A 16 6.27 -24.81 -12.02
CA ILE A 16 5.63 -24.21 -10.84
C ILE A 16 5.23 -22.75 -11.12
N THR A 17 6.08 -21.98 -11.79
CA THR A 17 5.78 -20.58 -12.15
C THR A 17 4.57 -20.49 -13.09
N GLY A 18 4.44 -21.43 -14.03
CA GLY A 18 3.24 -21.56 -14.87
C GLY A 18 2.00 -21.84 -14.04
N LEU A 19 2.07 -22.84 -13.15
CA LEU A 19 0.94 -23.23 -12.28
C LEU A 19 0.50 -22.12 -11.32
N ILE A 20 1.44 -21.32 -10.79
CA ILE A 20 1.11 -20.16 -9.95
C ILE A 20 0.24 -19.17 -10.73
N ARG A 21 0.50 -18.96 -12.02
CA ARG A 21 -0.33 -18.10 -12.87
C ARG A 21 -1.69 -18.71 -13.20
N GLU A 22 -1.80 -20.04 -13.15
CA GLU A 22 -3.01 -20.80 -13.44
C GLU A 22 -3.91 -21.05 -12.22
N GLY A 23 -3.52 -20.55 -11.02
CA GLY A 23 -4.41 -20.48 -9.86
C GLY A 23 -4.04 -21.38 -8.67
N VAL A 24 -2.75 -21.65 -8.45
CA VAL A 24 -2.29 -22.17 -7.14
C VAL A 24 -2.76 -21.23 -6.03
N SER A 25 -3.16 -21.80 -4.88
CA SER A 25 -3.63 -20.99 -3.76
C SER A 25 -2.54 -20.02 -3.29
N THR A 26 -2.94 -18.82 -2.89
CA THR A 26 -2.01 -17.82 -2.36
C THR A 26 -1.19 -18.36 -1.18
N ASN A 27 -1.81 -19.20 -0.34
CA ASN A 27 -1.16 -19.85 0.79
C ASN A 27 -0.01 -20.79 0.35
N ASP A 28 -0.25 -21.65 -0.65
CA ASP A 28 0.79 -22.55 -1.17
C ASP A 28 1.95 -21.77 -1.77
N PHE A 29 1.65 -20.66 -2.45
CA PHE A 29 2.69 -19.75 -2.96
C PHE A 29 3.52 -19.16 -1.83
N TYR A 30 2.90 -18.66 -0.75
CA TYR A 30 3.61 -18.12 0.40
C TYR A 30 4.53 -19.14 1.05
N GLN A 31 4.04 -20.37 1.29
CA GLN A 31 4.86 -21.43 1.88
C GLN A 31 6.10 -21.76 1.04
N LEU A 32 5.93 -21.88 -0.28
CA LEU A 32 7.04 -22.09 -1.20
C LEU A 32 8.05 -20.94 -1.15
N ALA A 33 7.57 -19.70 -1.22
CA ALA A 33 8.41 -18.50 -1.22
C ALA A 33 9.16 -18.31 0.11
N ILE A 34 8.50 -18.60 1.24
CA ILE A 34 9.11 -18.61 2.58
C ILE A 34 10.27 -19.62 2.62
N CYS A 35 10.05 -20.85 2.17
CA CYS A 35 11.10 -21.88 2.18
C CYS A 35 12.30 -21.47 1.32
N GLN A 36 12.07 -20.86 0.16
CA GLN A 36 13.13 -20.34 -0.70
C GLN A 36 13.92 -19.22 -0.02
N LEU A 37 13.24 -18.27 0.62
CA LEU A 37 13.89 -17.13 1.29
C LEU A 37 14.65 -17.56 2.55
N GLU A 38 14.15 -18.54 3.31
CA GLU A 38 14.87 -19.13 4.43
C GLU A 38 16.17 -19.81 3.98
N PHE A 39 16.15 -20.50 2.84
CA PHE A 39 17.37 -21.05 2.24
C PHE A 39 18.32 -19.91 1.81
N LEU A 40 17.84 -18.92 1.06
CA LEU A 40 18.66 -17.81 0.58
C LEU A 40 19.29 -17.01 1.71
N ARG A 41 18.54 -16.75 2.80
CA ARG A 41 19.06 -16.09 4.00
C ARG A 41 20.17 -16.92 4.67
N ARG A 42 20.06 -18.25 4.72
CA ARG A 42 21.13 -19.09 5.31
C ARG A 42 22.42 -19.06 4.49
N VAL A 43 22.30 -18.99 3.16
CA VAL A 43 23.45 -18.99 2.24
C VAL A 43 24.07 -17.60 2.10
N ILE A 44 23.25 -16.54 2.16
CA ILE A 44 23.65 -15.13 2.00
C ILE A 44 23.07 -14.33 3.18
N PRO A 45 23.64 -14.47 4.39
CA PRO A 45 23.06 -13.93 5.62
C PRO A 45 23.03 -12.41 5.68
N ASP A 46 23.94 -11.73 4.99
CA ASP A 46 24.06 -10.26 5.04
C ASP A 46 23.10 -9.55 4.09
N ASN A 47 22.29 -10.28 3.32
CA ASN A 47 21.34 -9.66 2.39
C ASN A 47 20.01 -9.32 3.08
N VAL A 48 19.90 -8.06 3.54
CA VAL A 48 18.71 -7.50 4.20
C VAL A 48 17.43 -7.69 3.39
N ASN A 49 17.50 -7.67 2.05
CA ASN A 49 16.30 -7.85 1.22
C ASN A 49 15.65 -9.23 1.41
N TYR A 50 16.45 -10.28 1.62
CA TYR A 50 15.89 -11.61 1.87
C TYR A 50 15.20 -11.69 3.22
N VAL A 51 15.75 -11.02 4.24
CA VAL A 51 15.14 -10.92 5.57
C VAL A 51 13.83 -10.12 5.50
N SER A 52 13.83 -8.98 4.81
CA SER A 52 12.63 -8.13 4.65
C SER A 52 11.52 -8.84 3.91
N ARG A 53 11.83 -9.49 2.78
CA ARG A 53 10.82 -10.25 2.02
C ARG A 53 10.30 -11.46 2.78
N LEU A 54 11.16 -12.12 3.57
CA LEU A 54 10.74 -13.21 4.43
C LEU A 54 9.77 -12.69 5.51
N ALA A 55 10.04 -11.52 6.08
CA ALA A 55 9.14 -10.87 7.03
C ALA A 55 7.77 -10.58 6.41
N GLU A 56 7.75 -9.97 5.21
CA GLU A 56 6.52 -9.67 4.46
C GLU A 56 5.69 -10.94 4.19
N LEU A 57 6.33 -12.00 3.68
CA LEU A 57 5.61 -13.23 3.36
C LEU A 57 5.13 -13.98 4.61
N LEU A 58 5.92 -14.00 5.68
CA LEU A 58 5.46 -14.54 6.97
C LEU A 58 4.28 -13.74 7.52
N HIS A 59 4.25 -12.44 7.28
CA HIS A 59 3.17 -11.56 7.71
C HIS A 59 1.90 -11.83 6.90
N LEU A 60 2.01 -11.90 5.57
CA LEU A 60 0.91 -12.27 4.66
C LEU A 60 0.37 -13.69 4.93
N ASP A 61 1.21 -14.60 5.40
CA ASP A 61 0.85 -15.97 5.81
C ASP A 61 0.22 -16.03 7.22
N GLY A 62 0.04 -14.89 7.90
CA GLY A 62 -0.51 -14.83 9.26
C GLY A 62 0.47 -15.26 10.37
N ASN A 63 1.75 -15.50 10.05
CA ASN A 63 2.79 -15.85 11.00
C ASN A 63 3.43 -14.62 11.66
N ILE A 64 2.57 -13.81 12.29
CA ILE A 64 2.88 -12.47 12.80
C ILE A 64 4.07 -12.43 13.76
N ARG A 65 4.23 -13.45 14.61
CA ARG A 65 5.37 -13.51 15.56
C ARG A 65 6.70 -13.64 14.82
N ARG A 66 6.78 -14.57 13.86
CA ARG A 66 8.00 -14.80 13.07
C ARG A 66 8.27 -13.62 12.14
N ALA A 67 7.23 -13.03 11.56
CA ALA A 67 7.34 -11.79 10.80
C ALA A 67 7.97 -10.68 11.64
N GLY A 68 7.48 -10.45 12.87
CA GLY A 68 8.03 -9.45 13.78
C GLY A 68 9.49 -9.70 14.18
N GLU A 69 9.90 -10.96 14.32
CA GLU A 69 11.32 -11.31 14.52
C GLU A 69 12.18 -10.92 13.31
N GLN A 70 11.70 -11.19 12.09
CA GLN A 70 12.41 -10.83 10.87
C GLN A 70 12.44 -9.31 10.66
N TYR A 71 11.35 -8.58 10.89
CA TYR A 71 11.33 -7.12 10.81
C TYR A 71 12.30 -6.46 11.81
N ARG A 72 12.38 -6.97 13.04
CA ARG A 72 13.40 -6.49 14.00
C ARG A 72 14.81 -6.75 13.49
N LEU A 73 15.07 -7.91 12.89
CA LEU A 73 16.37 -8.23 12.31
C LEU A 73 16.70 -7.30 11.13
N VAL A 74 15.72 -6.95 10.28
CA VAL A 74 15.90 -5.95 9.21
C VAL A 74 16.42 -4.63 9.80
N LEU A 75 15.77 -4.11 10.84
CA LEU A 75 16.19 -2.85 11.48
C LEU A 75 17.47 -2.96 12.32
N GLN A 76 17.92 -4.17 12.66
CA GLN A 76 19.25 -4.39 13.24
C GLN A 76 20.34 -4.36 12.18
N MET A 77 20.07 -4.92 11.00
CA MET A 77 21.02 -4.98 9.89
C MET A 77 21.14 -3.65 9.13
N ASP A 78 20.03 -2.92 8.98
CA ASP A 78 19.98 -1.60 8.36
C ASP A 78 19.11 -0.66 9.22
N PRO A 79 19.70 -0.05 10.26
CA PRO A 79 18.98 0.77 11.22
C PRO A 79 18.36 2.03 10.63
N LEU A 80 17.35 2.54 11.33
CA LEU A 80 16.72 3.80 10.98
C LEU A 80 17.74 4.94 10.98
N THR A 81 17.65 5.78 9.94
CA THR A 81 18.38 7.04 9.92
C THR A 81 17.52 8.12 10.56
N PRO A 82 18.07 8.99 11.43
CA PRO A 82 17.32 10.15 11.91
C PRO A 82 16.89 11.06 10.74
N LEU A 83 15.66 11.58 10.82
CA LEU A 83 15.23 12.65 9.93
C LEU A 83 15.99 13.93 10.25
N THR A 84 16.42 14.63 9.22
CA THR A 84 16.85 16.02 9.36
C THR A 84 15.66 16.95 9.52
N GLU A 85 15.89 18.17 10.01
CA GLU A 85 14.83 19.20 10.09
C GLU A 85 14.24 19.49 8.70
N LYS A 86 15.09 19.58 7.67
CA LYS A 86 14.64 19.79 6.29
C LYS A 86 13.74 18.65 5.81
N GLU A 87 14.10 17.39 6.07
CA GLU A 87 13.27 16.24 5.67
C GLU A 87 11.93 16.23 6.41
N THR A 88 11.94 16.55 7.71
CA THR A 88 10.72 16.72 8.50
C THR A 88 9.82 17.83 7.92
N GLN A 89 10.41 18.95 7.53
CA GLN A 89 9.71 20.04 6.84
C GLN A 89 9.14 19.57 5.49
N MET A 90 9.86 18.78 4.70
CA MET A 90 9.39 18.26 3.41
C MET A 90 8.22 17.28 3.58
N ILE A 91 8.26 16.39 4.59
CA ILE A 91 7.13 15.52 4.95
C ILE A 91 5.88 16.35 5.26
N ARG A 92 6.03 17.45 6.00
CA ARG A 92 4.90 18.31 6.36
C ARG A 92 4.39 19.09 5.15
N LYS A 93 5.31 19.68 4.37
CA LYS A 93 5.02 20.49 3.18
C LYS A 93 4.28 19.71 2.11
N PHE A 94 4.72 18.48 1.85
CA PHE A 94 4.18 17.64 0.77
C PHE A 94 3.13 16.64 1.27
N CYS A 95 2.67 16.75 2.51
CA CYS A 95 1.63 15.88 3.06
C CYS A 95 0.35 16.04 2.22
N PRO A 96 -0.20 14.97 1.65
CA PRO A 96 -1.36 15.06 0.77
C PRO A 96 -2.60 15.53 1.53
N ILE A 97 -3.62 15.94 0.78
CA ILE A 97 -4.96 16.23 1.26
C ILE A 97 -5.86 15.12 0.76
N LEU A 98 -6.70 14.56 1.61
CA LEU A 98 -7.67 13.55 1.22
C LEU A 98 -9.03 14.20 1.00
N LEU A 99 -9.72 13.79 -0.07
CA LEU A 99 -11.11 14.11 -0.33
C LEU A 99 -11.92 12.82 -0.28
N LEU A 100 -12.88 12.79 0.62
CA LEU A 100 -13.75 11.64 0.89
C LEU A 100 -15.17 11.95 0.43
N THR A 101 -15.98 10.91 0.33
CA THR A 101 -17.43 11.08 0.21
C THR A 101 -18.02 11.49 1.57
N GLU A 102 -19.19 12.14 1.57
CA GLU A 102 -19.89 12.52 2.81
C GLU A 102 -20.29 11.34 3.69
N LYS A 103 -20.35 10.15 3.09
CA LYS A 103 -20.86 8.93 3.73
C LYS A 103 -19.75 7.94 4.08
N GLU A 104 -18.47 8.33 3.99
CA GLU A 104 -17.36 7.44 4.36
C GLU A 104 -17.63 6.79 5.73
N CYS A 105 -17.61 5.46 5.74
CA CYS A 105 -18.05 4.66 6.87
C CYS A 105 -16.89 4.19 7.75
N PHE A 106 -15.65 4.23 7.26
CA PHE A 106 -14.47 3.88 8.03
C PHE A 106 -13.59 5.10 8.29
N PRO A 107 -13.36 5.47 9.57
CA PRO A 107 -12.47 6.58 9.89
C PRO A 107 -11.00 6.23 9.62
N LEU A 108 -10.20 7.26 9.31
CA LEU A 108 -8.75 7.16 9.29
C LEU A 108 -8.21 7.07 10.72
N LYS A 109 -7.55 5.95 11.06
CA LYS A 109 -7.01 5.67 12.40
C LYS A 109 -5.64 6.29 12.61
N ASP A 110 -4.71 6.01 11.69
CA ASP A 110 -3.32 6.42 11.79
C ASP A 110 -2.76 6.83 10.43
N VAL A 111 -1.71 7.66 10.48
CA VAL A 111 -0.93 8.07 9.32
C VAL A 111 0.55 7.92 9.67
N VAL A 112 1.30 7.24 8.82
CA VAL A 112 2.76 7.12 8.94
C VAL A 112 3.40 7.73 7.70
N ALA A 113 4.36 8.62 7.89
CA ALA A 113 5.15 9.17 6.79
C ALA A 113 6.59 8.62 6.84
N VAL A 114 7.08 8.11 5.71
CA VAL A 114 8.42 7.57 5.60
C VAL A 114 9.15 8.25 4.45
N HIS A 115 10.28 8.88 4.76
CA HIS A 115 11.19 9.46 3.78
C HIS A 115 12.15 8.39 3.26
N HIS A 116 12.32 8.31 1.94
CA HIS A 116 13.25 7.37 1.33
C HIS A 116 14.71 7.85 1.54
N PRO A 117 15.62 7.02 2.08
CA PRO A 117 16.91 7.52 2.57
C PRO A 117 17.85 8.06 1.49
N THR A 118 17.70 7.63 0.23
CA THR A 118 18.55 8.03 -0.89
C THR A 118 17.81 8.64 -2.08
N LYS A 119 16.50 8.89 -1.96
CA LYS A 119 15.68 9.44 -3.04
C LYS A 119 14.83 10.57 -2.48
N PRO A 120 14.57 11.65 -3.23
CA PRO A 120 13.65 12.69 -2.78
C PRO A 120 12.21 12.21 -2.97
N MET A 121 11.82 11.23 -2.15
CA MET A 121 10.54 10.54 -2.20
C MET A 121 10.03 10.32 -0.77
N ILE A 122 8.72 10.49 -0.58
CA ILE A 122 8.03 10.30 0.69
C ILE A 122 6.86 9.36 0.46
N GLY A 123 6.78 8.28 1.25
CA GLY A 123 5.60 7.43 1.35
C GLY A 123 4.71 7.89 2.50
N TYR A 124 3.41 8.04 2.24
CA TYR A 124 2.38 8.26 3.25
C TYR A 124 1.49 7.02 3.29
N HIS A 125 1.47 6.41 4.46
CA HIS A 125 0.74 5.18 4.74
C HIS A 125 -0.49 5.53 5.58
N LEU A 126 -1.66 5.24 5.05
CA LEU A 126 -2.96 5.56 5.62
C LEU A 126 -3.59 4.28 6.16
N PHE A 127 -4.05 4.29 7.41
CA PHE A 127 -4.68 3.14 8.04
C PHE A 127 -6.13 3.44 8.33
N TRP A 128 -7.04 2.91 7.52
CA TRP A 128 -8.49 3.04 7.68
C TRP A 128 -9.04 1.97 8.61
N GLU A 129 -10.20 2.21 9.22
CA GLU A 129 -10.74 1.28 10.22
C GLU A 129 -10.95 -0.13 9.68
N ASP A 130 -11.41 -0.28 8.45
CA ASP A 130 -11.68 -1.58 7.81
C ASP A 130 -11.74 -1.43 6.27
N ASP A 131 -11.98 -2.52 5.55
CA ASP A 131 -12.37 -2.53 4.13
C ASP A 131 -13.78 -3.13 4.01
N TYR A 132 -14.67 -2.41 3.34
CA TYR A 132 -16.07 -2.81 3.18
C TYR A 132 -16.24 -4.18 2.54
N ASP A 133 -15.32 -4.60 1.68
CA ASP A 133 -15.34 -5.92 1.07
C ASP A 133 -14.67 -6.99 1.92
N PHE A 134 -13.95 -6.67 3.00
CA PHE A 134 -13.16 -7.67 3.72
C PHE A 134 -13.45 -7.80 5.22
N PRO A 135 -14.72 -8.04 5.62
CA PRO A 135 -15.05 -8.26 7.04
C PRO A 135 -14.51 -9.57 7.64
N ASP A 136 -13.84 -10.41 6.84
CA ASP A 136 -13.43 -11.78 7.18
C ASP A 136 -11.96 -12.08 6.79
N ASP A 137 -11.15 -11.07 6.48
CA ASP A 137 -9.71 -11.25 6.20
C ASP A 137 -8.84 -11.22 7.47
N TYR A 138 -9.46 -10.91 8.62
CA TYR A 138 -8.83 -10.79 9.94
C TYR A 138 -7.77 -9.69 10.05
N GLU A 139 -7.73 -8.76 9.10
CA GLU A 139 -6.91 -7.56 9.19
C GLU A 139 -7.65 -6.50 10.01
N PRO A 140 -6.98 -5.78 10.93
CA PRO A 140 -7.62 -4.82 11.84
C PRO A 140 -7.76 -3.42 11.23
N CYS A 141 -7.37 -3.26 9.97
CA CYS A 141 -7.40 -2.02 9.21
C CYS A 141 -7.16 -2.30 7.73
N ASP A 142 -7.68 -1.43 6.88
CA ASP A 142 -7.20 -1.29 5.51
C ASP A 142 -6.00 -0.33 5.46
N HIS A 143 -4.99 -0.67 4.67
CA HIS A 143 -3.70 0.03 4.62
C HIS A 143 -3.46 0.61 3.23
N GLU A 144 -3.61 1.91 3.01
CA GLU A 144 -3.43 2.57 1.71
C GLU A 144 -2.12 3.35 1.61
N GLU A 145 -1.57 3.50 0.40
CA GLU A 145 -0.24 4.08 0.17
C GLU A 145 -0.28 5.22 -0.86
N ILE A 146 0.40 6.32 -0.55
CA ILE A 146 0.62 7.46 -1.45
C ILE A 146 2.12 7.74 -1.48
N TRP A 147 2.70 7.94 -2.67
CA TRP A 147 4.09 8.33 -2.81
C TRP A 147 4.22 9.67 -3.52
N ILE A 148 5.02 10.57 -2.94
CA ILE A 148 5.32 11.88 -3.50
C ILE A 148 6.81 11.94 -3.82
N GLU A 149 7.14 12.16 -5.09
CA GLU A 149 8.50 12.54 -5.49
C GLU A 149 8.58 14.06 -5.59
N TYR A 150 9.73 14.62 -5.22
CA TYR A 150 9.97 16.05 -5.26
C TYR A 150 11.38 16.39 -5.71
N ASN A 151 11.60 17.63 -6.11
CA ASN A 151 12.92 18.17 -6.35
C ASN A 151 13.41 18.87 -5.06
N PRO A 152 14.54 18.45 -4.45
CA PRO A 152 15.01 19.00 -3.19
C PRO A 152 15.66 20.39 -3.28
N GLU A 153 15.98 20.86 -4.49
CA GLU A 153 16.61 22.17 -4.73
C GLU A 153 15.58 23.30 -4.71
N ASN A 154 14.47 23.14 -5.43
CA ASN A 154 13.39 24.12 -5.52
C ASN A 154 12.17 23.74 -4.67
N GLU A 155 12.21 22.56 -4.02
CA GLU A 155 11.17 22.04 -3.15
C GLU A 155 9.77 21.99 -3.81
N THR A 156 9.72 21.48 -5.04
CA THR A 156 8.48 21.24 -5.77
C THR A 156 8.22 19.76 -6.02
N ILE A 157 6.95 19.36 -5.99
CA ILE A 157 6.52 18.01 -6.35
C ILE A 157 6.81 17.76 -7.82
N THR A 158 7.37 16.59 -8.13
CA THR A 158 7.68 16.15 -9.50
C THR A 158 6.84 14.95 -9.94
N ASN A 159 6.31 14.18 -8.99
CA ASN A 159 5.45 13.03 -9.27
C ASN A 159 4.51 12.76 -8.10
N VAL A 160 3.30 12.31 -8.40
CA VAL A 160 2.30 11.87 -7.42
C VAL A 160 1.84 10.48 -7.84
N MET A 161 1.97 9.54 -6.91
CA MET A 161 1.57 8.15 -7.09
C MET A 161 0.67 7.71 -5.93
N CYS A 162 -0.25 6.79 -6.19
CA CYS A 162 -1.08 6.20 -5.15
C CYS A 162 -1.41 4.74 -5.45
N TRP A 163 -1.75 4.01 -4.39
CA TRP A 163 -2.30 2.67 -4.48
C TRP A 163 -3.78 2.70 -4.89
N PHE A 164 -4.16 1.83 -5.82
CA PHE A 164 -5.54 1.63 -6.24
C PHE A 164 -5.75 0.15 -6.52
N HIS A 165 -6.43 -0.57 -5.62
CA HIS A 165 -6.82 -1.98 -5.81
C HIS A 165 -5.73 -2.88 -6.42
N SER A 166 -4.58 -2.96 -5.76
CA SER A 166 -3.41 -3.74 -6.23
C SER A 166 -2.62 -3.12 -7.39
N ARG A 167 -2.80 -1.83 -7.66
CA ARG A 167 -2.10 -1.09 -8.73
C ARG A 167 -1.48 0.19 -8.18
N VAL A 168 -0.46 0.67 -8.88
CA VAL A 168 0.08 2.02 -8.65
C VAL A 168 -0.37 2.91 -9.80
N LEU A 169 -1.11 3.96 -9.47
CA LEU A 169 -1.48 5.03 -10.40
C LEU A 169 -0.45 6.16 -10.32
N SER A 170 -0.26 6.88 -11.42
CA SER A 170 0.54 8.10 -11.48
C SER A 170 -0.10 9.10 -12.44
N SER A 171 -0.07 10.39 -12.12
CA SER A 171 -0.73 11.42 -12.95
C SER A 171 0.08 12.71 -13.02
N LYS A 172 0.27 13.22 -14.24
CA LYS A 172 0.83 14.57 -14.47
C LYS A 172 -0.14 15.66 -14.02
N ASP A 173 -1.44 15.43 -14.17
CA ASP A 173 -2.47 16.39 -13.74
C ASP A 173 -2.49 16.51 -12.21
N ALA A 174 -2.20 15.41 -11.49
CA ALA A 174 -2.07 15.46 -10.03
C ALA A 174 -0.85 16.26 -9.56
N VAL A 175 0.25 16.28 -10.33
CA VAL A 175 1.40 17.15 -10.04
C VAL A 175 1.00 18.62 -10.19
N LYS A 176 0.31 18.96 -11.28
CA LYS A 176 -0.17 20.32 -11.51
C LYS A 176 -1.18 20.75 -10.43
N GLU A 177 -2.15 19.90 -10.12
CA GLU A 177 -3.11 20.13 -9.03
C GLU A 177 -2.38 20.35 -7.70
N ALA A 178 -1.33 19.59 -7.41
CA ALA A 178 -0.53 19.79 -6.20
C ALA A 178 0.16 21.16 -6.18
N TRP A 179 0.70 21.63 -7.30
CA TRP A 179 1.32 22.96 -7.40
C TRP A 179 0.32 24.08 -7.12
N ASP A 180 -0.88 23.96 -7.69
CA ASP A 180 -1.99 24.90 -7.47
C ASP A 180 -2.50 24.87 -6.01
N ASN A 181 -2.17 23.81 -5.26
CA ASN A 181 -2.55 23.59 -3.86
C ASN A 181 -1.34 23.68 -2.90
N ASN A 182 -0.44 24.63 -3.12
CA ASN A 182 0.73 24.88 -2.25
C ASN A 182 1.66 23.66 -2.10
N GLN A 183 1.88 22.93 -3.19
CA GLN A 183 2.67 21.69 -3.21
C GLN A 183 2.04 20.55 -2.38
N ARG A 184 0.72 20.52 -2.24
CA ARG A 184 0.01 19.42 -1.57
C ARG A 184 -0.87 18.68 -2.56
N ALA A 185 -0.53 17.42 -2.82
CA ALA A 185 -1.33 16.58 -3.70
C ALA A 185 -2.74 16.37 -3.12
N ILE A 186 -3.76 16.37 -3.97
CA ILE A 186 -5.13 16.04 -3.60
C ILE A 186 -5.41 14.61 -4.04
N ILE A 187 -5.81 13.77 -3.09
CA ILE A 187 -6.12 12.36 -3.30
C ILE A 187 -7.60 12.15 -3.00
N ARG A 188 -8.31 11.53 -3.94
CA ARG A 188 -9.72 11.20 -3.78
C ARG A 188 -9.81 9.76 -3.31
N VAL A 189 -10.55 9.48 -2.25
CA VAL A 189 -10.59 8.16 -1.62
C VAL A 189 -11.95 7.54 -1.88
N GLU A 190 -11.95 6.37 -2.51
CA GLU A 190 -13.16 5.60 -2.76
C GLU A 190 -13.84 5.18 -1.45
N TRP A 191 -15.17 5.31 -1.42
CA TRP A 191 -15.98 4.98 -0.25
C TRP A 191 -15.76 3.54 0.21
N GLY A 192 -15.44 3.36 1.49
CA GLY A 192 -15.41 2.06 2.19
C GLY A 192 -14.34 1.06 1.75
N LYS A 193 -13.82 1.17 0.53
CA LYS A 193 -12.73 0.33 -0.01
C LYS A 193 -11.40 1.07 -0.17
N HIS A 194 -11.43 2.39 0.02
CA HIS A 194 -10.30 3.32 0.06
C HIS A 194 -9.32 3.32 -1.11
N GLY A 195 -9.72 2.79 -2.27
CA GLY A 195 -8.96 2.95 -3.51
C GLY A 195 -8.65 4.43 -3.77
N SER A 196 -7.37 4.79 -3.84
CA SER A 196 -6.94 6.18 -4.01
C SER A 196 -6.92 6.57 -5.49
N LEU A 197 -7.50 7.73 -5.80
CA LEU A 197 -7.64 8.29 -7.14
C LEU A 197 -6.91 9.63 -7.24
N LEU A 198 -6.29 9.85 -8.40
CA LEU A 198 -5.52 11.06 -8.72
C LEU A 198 -6.33 12.02 -9.60
N CYS A 199 -5.93 13.29 -9.68
CA CYS A 199 -6.50 14.22 -10.65
C CYS A 199 -6.46 13.65 -12.08
N GLY A 200 -7.58 13.73 -12.81
CA GLY A 200 -7.74 13.20 -14.16
C GLY A 200 -8.12 11.72 -14.23
N TRP A 201 -8.39 11.06 -13.10
CA TRP A 201 -8.73 9.64 -13.00
C TRP A 201 -9.86 9.21 -13.95
N GLU A 202 -10.80 10.11 -14.27
CA GLU A 202 -11.95 9.87 -15.15
C GLU A 202 -11.51 9.39 -16.55
N SER A 203 -10.31 9.77 -16.98
CA SER A 203 -9.71 9.43 -18.26
C SER A 203 -8.60 8.37 -18.17
N MET A 204 -8.29 7.89 -16.97
CA MET A 204 -7.22 6.92 -16.74
C MET A 204 -7.69 5.49 -16.95
N LYS A 205 -6.72 4.64 -17.28
CA LYS A 205 -6.86 3.19 -17.28
C LYS A 205 -6.03 2.63 -16.15
N GLU A 206 -6.54 1.61 -15.46
CA GLU A 206 -5.67 0.88 -14.54
C GLU A 206 -4.56 0.14 -15.33
N PRO A 207 -3.36 -0.05 -14.75
CA PRO A 207 -2.20 -0.46 -15.53
C PRO A 207 -2.14 -1.95 -15.94
N LEU A 208 -2.95 -2.84 -15.34
CA LEU A 208 -2.80 -4.29 -15.55
C LEU A 208 -3.70 -4.84 -16.66
N THR A 209 -4.98 -4.50 -16.65
CA THR A 209 -6.02 -4.95 -17.58
C THR A 209 -6.40 -3.88 -18.61
N GLY A 210 -6.06 -2.61 -18.36
CA GLY A 210 -6.38 -1.48 -19.22
C GLY A 210 -7.83 -1.01 -19.12
N VAL A 211 -8.56 -1.44 -18.09
CA VAL A 211 -9.94 -0.99 -17.82
C VAL A 211 -9.94 0.47 -17.40
N MET A 212 -10.90 1.25 -17.91
CA MET A 212 -11.08 2.65 -17.52
C MET A 212 -11.48 2.74 -16.05
N LEU A 213 -10.85 3.63 -15.28
CA LEU A 213 -11.17 3.77 -13.85
C LEU A 213 -12.63 4.18 -13.61
N VAL A 214 -13.24 4.96 -14.51
CA VAL A 214 -14.67 5.30 -14.42
C VAL A 214 -15.58 4.08 -14.54
N ASP A 215 -15.23 3.11 -15.36
CA ASP A 215 -16.03 1.89 -15.50
C ASP A 215 -15.79 0.96 -14.31
N TRP A 216 -14.56 0.89 -13.81
CA TRP A 216 -14.24 0.21 -12.54
C TRP A 216 -15.04 0.76 -11.37
N LEU A 217 -15.12 2.09 -11.21
CA LEU A 217 -15.88 2.72 -10.13
C LEU A 217 -17.38 2.50 -10.27
N LYS A 218 -17.94 2.45 -11.50
CA LYS A 218 -19.36 2.10 -11.69
C LYS A 218 -19.64 0.68 -11.24
N GLU A 219 -18.79 -0.28 -11.62
CA GLU A 219 -18.90 -1.67 -11.19
C GLU A 219 -18.78 -1.78 -9.66
N THR A 220 -17.82 -1.07 -9.08
CA THR A 220 -17.59 -1.08 -7.64
C THR A 220 -18.74 -0.42 -6.89
N TYR A 221 -19.28 0.70 -7.37
CA TYR A 221 -20.49 1.32 -6.85
C TYR A 221 -21.68 0.35 -6.85
N GLU A 222 -21.96 -0.32 -7.97
CA GLU A 222 -23.05 -1.30 -8.05
C GLU A 222 -22.85 -2.49 -7.10
N HIS A 223 -21.60 -2.89 -6.89
CA HIS A 223 -21.21 -3.95 -5.96
C HIS A 223 -21.42 -3.53 -4.51
N VAL A 224 -20.85 -2.41 -4.07
CA VAL A 224 -20.97 -1.94 -2.69
C VAL A 224 -22.38 -1.47 -2.34
N LYS A 225 -23.14 -0.96 -3.32
CA LYS A 225 -24.58 -0.66 -3.17
C LYS A 225 -25.41 -1.90 -2.83
N LYS A 226 -24.98 -3.09 -3.30
CA LYS A 226 -25.61 -4.39 -2.99
C LYS A 226 -25.06 -5.03 -1.72
N GLY A 227 -24.27 -4.29 -0.93
CA GLY A 227 -23.66 -4.76 0.31
C GLY A 227 -22.27 -5.36 0.15
N GLY A 228 -21.64 -5.21 -1.03
CA GLY A 228 -20.28 -5.64 -1.29
C GLY A 228 -20.09 -7.15 -1.22
N ARG A 229 -18.87 -7.59 -0.91
CA ARG A 229 -18.55 -9.00 -0.70
C ARG A 229 -19.18 -9.49 0.61
N VAL A 230 -19.67 -10.74 0.61
CA VAL A 230 -20.29 -11.39 1.80
C VAL A 230 -21.28 -10.49 2.57
N PRO A 231 -22.34 -9.96 1.93
CA PRO A 231 -23.25 -8.97 2.53
C PRO A 231 -23.98 -9.46 3.80
N SER A 232 -24.07 -10.77 4.00
CA SER A 232 -24.66 -11.39 5.19
C SER A 232 -23.66 -11.66 6.32
N HIS A 233 -22.40 -11.22 6.20
CA HIS A 233 -21.39 -11.45 7.22
C HIS A 233 -21.80 -10.82 8.56
N PRO A 234 -21.63 -11.51 9.71
CA PRO A 234 -22.10 -11.00 11.00
C PRO A 234 -21.57 -9.63 11.41
N LEU A 235 -20.35 -9.26 11.01
CA LEU A 235 -19.79 -7.93 11.32
C LEU A 235 -20.49 -6.80 10.56
N LYS A 236 -20.98 -7.06 9.34
CA LYS A 236 -21.69 -6.07 8.52
C LYS A 236 -23.02 -5.61 9.13
N LYS A 237 -23.52 -6.26 10.19
CA LYS A 237 -24.66 -5.75 10.97
C LYS A 237 -24.39 -4.40 11.63
N TYR A 238 -23.11 -4.06 11.82
CA TYR A 238 -22.65 -2.80 12.41
C TYR A 238 -22.16 -1.80 11.37
N TRP A 239 -22.15 -2.19 10.08
CA TRP A 239 -21.75 -1.34 8.96
C TRP A 239 -22.99 -0.87 8.19
N PRO A 240 -22.86 0.13 7.32
CA PRO A 240 -23.90 0.43 6.34
C PRO A 240 -24.24 -0.81 5.50
N LYS A 241 -25.51 -0.96 5.13
CA LYS A 241 -25.97 -2.09 4.27
C LYS A 241 -25.40 -2.05 2.86
N GLY A 242 -24.87 -0.90 2.46
CA GLY A 242 -24.26 -0.59 1.19
C GLY A 242 -24.11 0.91 1.05
N PHE A 243 -23.50 1.36 -0.04
CA PHE A 243 -23.51 2.79 -0.36
C PHE A 243 -24.94 3.24 -0.68
N GLU A 244 -25.45 4.20 0.07
CA GLU A 244 -26.75 4.83 -0.19
C GLU A 244 -26.55 6.05 -1.06
N GLY A 245 -27.16 6.10 -2.24
CA GLY A 245 -27.08 7.27 -3.12
C GLY A 245 -27.05 6.93 -4.60
N THR A 246 -26.71 7.95 -5.40
CA THR A 246 -26.42 7.79 -6.84
C THR A 246 -24.94 7.57 -7.09
N PHE A 247 -24.57 7.20 -8.32
CA PHE A 247 -23.17 7.06 -8.70
C PHE A 247 -22.45 8.42 -8.66
N GLU A 248 -23.15 9.51 -8.99
CA GLU A 248 -22.60 10.86 -8.93
C GLU A 248 -22.23 11.24 -7.50
N GLU A 249 -23.04 10.86 -6.50
CA GLU A 249 -22.73 11.04 -5.08
C GLU A 249 -21.55 10.15 -4.64
N TYR A 250 -21.43 8.94 -5.18
CA TYR A 250 -20.33 8.00 -4.90
C TYR A 250 -18.96 8.56 -5.32
N ILE A 251 -18.91 9.29 -6.43
CA ILE A 251 -17.69 9.95 -6.92
C ILE A 251 -17.62 11.44 -6.53
N HIS A 252 -18.51 11.90 -5.65
CA HIS A 252 -18.49 13.27 -5.14
C HIS A 252 -17.64 13.37 -3.87
N PHE A 253 -16.35 13.62 -4.06
CA PHE A 253 -15.36 13.73 -2.98
C PHE A 253 -15.37 15.13 -2.34
N SER A 254 -16.43 15.46 -1.58
CA SER A 254 -16.62 16.80 -0.99
C SER A 254 -16.00 16.99 0.40
N VAL A 255 -15.72 15.91 1.13
CA VAL A 255 -15.23 16.00 2.51
C VAL A 255 -13.71 16.04 2.55
N ARG A 256 -13.17 17.19 2.96
CA ARG A 256 -11.73 17.37 3.14
C ARG A 256 -11.26 16.75 4.46
N LEU A 257 -10.29 15.85 4.39
CA LEU A 257 -9.53 15.34 5.52
C LEU A 257 -8.04 15.68 5.34
N ASP A 258 -7.40 16.15 6.41
CA ASP A 258 -6.00 16.57 6.38
C ASP A 258 -5.12 15.63 7.25
N PRO A 259 -4.39 14.67 6.64
CA PRO A 259 -3.48 13.75 7.33
C PRO A 259 -2.38 14.44 8.14
N LEU A 260 -2.06 15.70 7.83
CA LEU A 260 -1.07 16.46 8.61
C LEU A 260 -1.50 16.59 10.08
N ASN A 261 -2.81 16.65 10.36
CA ASN A 261 -3.34 16.67 11.71
C ASN A 261 -2.97 15.41 12.53
N TRP A 262 -2.80 14.26 11.88
CA TRP A 262 -2.34 13.03 12.54
C TRP A 262 -0.85 13.13 12.84
N LEU A 263 -0.05 13.56 11.86
CA LEU A 263 1.39 13.74 12.02
C LEU A 263 1.75 14.84 13.03
N ASP A 264 0.87 15.82 13.24
CA ASP A 264 1.02 16.85 14.29
C ASP A 264 0.78 16.29 15.69
N LYS A 265 -0.24 15.45 15.85
CA LYS A 265 -0.62 14.88 17.15
C LYS A 265 0.26 13.70 17.54
N LYS A 266 0.59 12.86 16.57
CA LYS A 266 1.36 11.63 16.71
C LYS A 266 2.39 11.60 15.56
N PRO A 267 3.60 12.16 15.77
CA PRO A 267 4.59 12.37 14.71
C PRO A 267 5.27 11.05 14.30
N LEU A 268 4.52 10.18 13.64
CA LEU A 268 5.02 8.93 13.04
C LEU A 268 5.72 9.24 11.72
N MET A 269 6.91 9.83 11.83
CA MET A 269 7.75 10.22 10.71
C MET A 269 9.10 9.52 10.81
N TYR A 270 9.51 8.83 9.74
CA TYR A 270 10.72 8.00 9.74
C TYR A 270 11.53 8.19 8.45
N LYS A 271 12.79 7.75 8.47
CA LYS A 271 13.64 7.64 7.28
C LYS A 271 14.27 6.27 7.20
N THR A 272 13.82 5.47 6.23
CA THR A 272 14.25 4.09 6.04
C THR A 272 13.85 3.57 4.66
N ARG A 273 14.52 2.52 4.18
CA ARG A 273 14.02 1.75 3.02
C ARG A 273 12.97 0.72 3.44
N TRP A 274 12.92 0.37 4.73
CA TRP A 274 12.18 -0.77 5.29
C TRP A 274 10.92 -0.27 6.02
N VAL A 275 9.96 0.17 5.22
CA VAL A 275 8.70 0.77 5.65
C VAL A 275 7.88 -0.22 6.49
N ASN A 276 7.70 -1.45 6.01
CA ASN A 276 6.91 -2.44 6.73
C ASN A 276 7.54 -2.77 8.09
N ALA A 277 8.87 -2.82 8.14
CA ALA A 277 9.61 -3.12 9.36
C ALA A 277 9.40 -2.03 10.43
N VAL A 278 9.48 -0.74 10.04
CA VAL A 278 9.27 0.35 11.00
C VAL A 278 7.81 0.46 11.43
N ILE A 279 6.86 0.31 10.51
CA ILE A 279 5.42 0.34 10.82
C ILE A 279 5.07 -0.75 11.84
N PHE A 280 5.53 -1.98 11.59
CA PHE A 280 5.26 -3.13 12.44
C PHE A 280 5.92 -3.04 13.82
N THR A 281 7.16 -2.55 13.90
CA THR A 281 7.95 -2.65 15.14
C THR A 281 7.95 -1.39 15.99
N GLN A 282 7.67 -0.21 15.42
CA GLN A 282 7.82 1.08 16.09
C GLN A 282 6.61 2.00 15.99
N CYS A 283 5.68 1.78 15.04
CA CYS A 283 4.58 2.72 14.79
C CYS A 283 3.23 2.30 15.35
N LEU A 284 2.74 1.13 14.92
CA LEU A 284 1.36 0.71 15.16
C LEU A 284 1.30 -0.29 16.31
N PRO A 285 0.33 -0.14 17.23
CA PRO A 285 0.09 -1.12 18.28
C PRO A 285 -0.81 -2.29 17.81
N TYR A 286 -1.18 -2.33 16.53
CA TYR A 286 -2.06 -3.32 15.91
C TYR A 286 -1.46 -3.83 14.59
N ASN A 287 -1.96 -4.97 14.08
CA ASN A 287 -1.50 -5.55 12.81
C ASN A 287 -1.90 -4.69 11.59
N PHE A 288 -1.36 -4.97 10.41
CA PHE A 288 -1.83 -4.36 9.17
C PHE A 288 -1.48 -5.29 8.00
N HIS A 289 -2.11 -5.11 6.85
CA HIS A 289 -1.71 -5.83 5.65
C HIS A 289 -0.43 -5.22 5.04
N PRO A 290 0.70 -5.96 4.95
CA PRO A 290 1.92 -5.42 4.38
C PRO A 290 1.78 -5.24 2.86
N LYS A 291 2.10 -4.04 2.37
CA LYS A 291 2.14 -3.72 0.93
C LYS A 291 3.59 -3.56 0.47
N MET A 292 3.82 -3.35 -0.83
CA MET A 292 5.18 -3.14 -1.29
C MET A 292 5.62 -1.71 -0.94
N GLU A 293 6.65 -1.63 -0.09
CA GLU A 293 7.14 -0.40 0.53
C GLU A 293 7.37 0.80 -0.41
N TRP A 294 7.79 0.56 -1.66
CA TRP A 294 8.16 1.59 -2.63
C TRP A 294 7.69 1.27 -4.06
N PRO A 295 7.31 2.28 -4.86
CA PRO A 295 6.62 2.10 -6.14
C PRO A 295 7.45 1.34 -7.19
N ASP A 296 8.79 1.46 -7.15
CA ASP A 296 9.70 0.73 -8.04
C ASP A 296 9.51 -0.80 -8.02
N ARG A 297 9.00 -1.37 -6.92
CA ARG A 297 8.74 -2.81 -6.81
C ARG A 297 7.59 -3.26 -7.71
N PHE A 298 6.68 -2.37 -8.10
CA PHE A 298 5.56 -2.67 -9.00
C PHE A 298 5.94 -2.55 -10.48
N HIS A 299 6.85 -1.63 -10.82
CA HIS A 299 7.24 -1.38 -12.22
C HIS A 299 8.19 -2.44 -12.81
N LYS A 300 8.71 -3.35 -12.00
CA LYS A 300 9.63 -4.42 -12.44
C LYS A 300 8.96 -5.57 -13.20
N PHE A 301 7.64 -5.54 -13.38
CA PHE A 301 6.88 -6.61 -14.03
C PHE A 301 6.44 -6.29 -15.48
N LYS A 302 7.13 -5.39 -16.19
CA LYS A 302 7.17 -5.47 -17.66
C LYS A 302 8.06 -6.66 -18.05
N LEU A 303 7.52 -7.87 -17.91
CA LEU A 303 8.03 -9.08 -18.55
C LEU A 303 7.45 -9.21 -19.94
#